data_AF-A0A7H8R6R2-F1
#
_entry.id   AF-A0A7H8R6R2-F1
#
_cell.length_a   1.000
_cell.length_b   1.000
_cell.length_c   1.000
_cell.angle_alpha   90.00
_cell.angle_beta   90.00
_cell.angle_gamma   90.00
#
_symmetry.space_group_name_H-M   'P 1'
#
loop_
_entity.id
_entity.type
_entity.pdbx_description
1 polymer ?
#
loop_
_entity_poly.entity_id
_entity_poly.type
_entity_poly.pdbx_seq_one_letter_code
_entity_poly.pdbx_strand_id
1 'polypeptide(L)'
;MENHSNLNSRHRAILSCLSCHKHKKRCNREWPCNNCSKREFSCQYQEHQGPATQRITEPGNPEQEPFLDVQASDNIHTNTLALTWKPPQVHLSHYSQLFPRDFRLMEQFVIHFKPRLDTFREASGNIEKDWLLGVTKHPASFNAIMYCGGTIYAKEDPKFYNVRRAECDYLMYKLAALNTINEYLRGDSLAAVADEIMLAVLILMHVDGKMEDLYEYKVHLDGLHQMITLRGGLGRLGYNGLLKNWYNWCAAMFMHFGDRNLLYK
;
A
#
# COMPACT_ATOMS: atom_id res chain seq x y z
N MET A 1 -31.08 49.94 -18.62
CA MET A 1 -30.38 49.09 -19.62
C MET A 1 -29.61 48.03 -18.85
N GLU A 2 -30.26 46.92 -18.56
CA GLU A 2 -29.68 45.79 -17.82
C GLU A 2 -28.97 44.84 -18.79
N ASN A 3 -27.76 44.43 -18.44
CA ASN A 3 -26.87 43.63 -19.27
C ASN A 3 -26.98 42.15 -18.83
N HIS A 4 -27.70 41.34 -19.60
CA HIS A 4 -27.82 39.89 -19.36
C HIS A 4 -26.52 39.17 -19.75
N SER A 5 -25.60 38.99 -18.81
CA SER A 5 -24.47 38.06 -18.97
C SER A 5 -24.93 36.62 -18.70
N ASN A 6 -24.91 35.83 -19.77
CA ASN A 6 -25.38 34.46 -19.90
C ASN A 6 -24.51 33.47 -19.08
N LEU A 7 -24.81 33.29 -17.80
CA LEU A 7 -24.16 32.29 -16.93
C LEU A 7 -24.89 30.94 -17.05
N ASN A 8 -24.61 30.18 -18.11
CA ASN A 8 -24.92 28.75 -18.11
C ASN A 8 -24.14 27.96 -19.18
N SER A 9 -22.82 28.14 -19.23
CA SER A 9 -21.96 27.12 -19.87
C SER A 9 -21.72 26.02 -18.85
N ARG A 10 -22.53 24.96 -18.90
CA ARG A 10 -22.28 23.73 -18.13
C ARG A 10 -20.95 23.15 -18.62
N HIS A 11 -19.89 23.32 -17.83
CA HIS A 11 -18.59 22.69 -18.03
C HIS A 11 -18.77 21.17 -17.90
N ARG A 12 -19.11 20.50 -19.00
CA ARG A 12 -19.18 19.03 -19.03
C ARG A 12 -17.76 18.51 -18.90
N ALA A 13 -17.55 17.61 -17.94
CA ALA A 13 -16.31 16.89 -17.78
C ALA A 13 -15.89 16.29 -19.13
N ILE A 14 -14.68 16.63 -19.60
CA ILE A 14 -14.13 16.05 -20.82
C ILE A 14 -13.69 14.63 -20.47
N LEU A 15 -14.50 13.66 -20.88
CA LEU A 15 -14.25 12.25 -20.58
C LEU A 15 -13.25 11.59 -21.56
N SER A 16 -12.60 12.35 -22.44
CA SER A 16 -11.56 11.85 -23.35
C SER A 16 -10.21 12.47 -23.00
N CYS A 17 -9.11 11.74 -23.22
CA CYS A 17 -7.78 12.31 -23.02
C CYS A 17 -7.56 13.52 -23.94
N LEU A 18 -6.66 14.43 -23.52
CA LEU A 18 -6.35 15.69 -24.20
C LEU A 18 -5.96 15.47 -25.67
N SER A 19 -5.18 14.43 -25.96
CA SER A 19 -4.78 14.08 -27.33
C SER A 19 -5.95 13.57 -28.17
N CYS A 20 -6.83 12.70 -27.65
CA CYS A 20 -8.02 12.28 -28.39
C CYS A 20 -9.01 13.42 -28.59
N HIS A 21 -9.16 14.30 -27.60
CA HIS A 21 -10.01 15.49 -27.68
C HIS A 21 -9.49 16.45 -28.77
N LYS A 22 -8.19 16.77 -28.75
CA LYS A 22 -7.52 17.62 -29.75
C LYS A 22 -7.70 17.09 -31.18
N HIS A 23 -7.60 15.78 -31.37
CA HIS A 23 -7.73 15.13 -32.68
C HIS A 23 -9.17 14.71 -33.02
N LYS A 24 -10.16 15.07 -32.18
CA LYS A 24 -11.58 14.71 -32.33
C LYS A 24 -11.79 13.21 -32.58
N LYS A 25 -11.07 12.37 -31.85
CA LYS A 25 -11.17 10.90 -31.92
C LYS A 25 -11.83 10.32 -30.68
N ARG A 26 -12.49 9.17 -30.84
CA ARG A 26 -13.05 8.41 -29.72
C ARG A 26 -11.92 7.91 -28.82
N CYS A 27 -12.00 8.23 -27.54
CA CYS A 27 -11.08 7.77 -26.51
C CYS A 27 -11.71 6.56 -25.81
N ASN A 28 -10.97 5.47 -25.62
CA ASN A 28 -11.42 4.29 -24.87
C ASN A 28 -11.20 4.43 -23.35
N ARG A 29 -10.66 5.56 -22.89
CA ARG A 29 -10.44 5.86 -21.46
C ARG A 29 -9.43 4.96 -20.73
N GLU A 30 -8.78 4.04 -21.43
CA GLU A 30 -7.60 3.33 -20.94
C GLU A 30 -6.37 4.25 -20.98
N TRP A 31 -5.31 3.91 -20.25
CA TRP A 31 -4.05 4.66 -20.24
C TRP A 31 -2.86 3.77 -20.60
N PRO A 32 -2.09 4.09 -21.66
CA PRO A 32 -2.44 5.04 -22.71
C PRO A 32 -3.65 4.53 -23.50
N CYS A 33 -4.51 5.44 -23.97
CA CYS A 33 -5.68 5.05 -24.74
C CYS A 33 -5.23 4.42 -26.08
N ASN A 34 -6.03 3.52 -26.67
CA ASN A 34 -5.65 2.76 -27.88
C ASN A 34 -5.21 3.65 -29.04
N ASN A 35 -5.80 4.85 -29.17
CA ASN A 35 -5.42 5.82 -30.20
C ASN A 35 -4.08 6.49 -29.92
N CYS A 36 -3.79 6.82 -28.67
CA CYS A 36 -2.51 7.41 -28.29
C CYS A 36 -1.37 6.37 -28.38
N SER A 37 -1.64 5.12 -27.97
CA SER A 37 -0.68 4.03 -28.07
C SER A 37 -0.28 3.73 -29.52
N LYS A 38 -1.26 3.66 -30.46
CA LYS A 38 -0.98 3.37 -31.87
C LYS A 38 -0.29 4.49 -32.64
N ARG A 39 -0.35 5.72 -32.14
CA ARG A 39 0.17 6.92 -32.81
C ARG A 39 1.30 7.59 -32.04
N GLU A 40 1.78 6.93 -30.98
CA GLU A 40 2.85 7.42 -30.10
C GLU A 40 2.59 8.84 -29.57
N PHE A 41 1.32 9.18 -29.33
CA PHE A 41 0.95 10.47 -28.75
C PHE A 41 0.95 10.44 -27.22
N SER A 42 1.32 11.55 -26.59
CA SER A 42 1.20 11.73 -25.15
C SER A 42 -0.28 11.60 -24.72
N CYS A 43 -0.59 10.61 -23.89
CA CYS A 43 -1.95 10.36 -23.39
C CYS A 43 -2.12 10.98 -22.00
N GLN A 44 -2.71 12.17 -21.92
CA GLN A 44 -2.95 12.87 -20.66
C GLN A 44 -4.43 13.17 -20.50
N TYR A 45 -4.99 13.01 -19.30
CA TYR A 45 -6.36 13.42 -18.97
C TYR A 45 -6.30 14.71 -18.15
N GLN A 46 -7.34 15.55 -18.25
CA GLN A 46 -7.39 16.79 -17.51
C GLN A 46 -7.70 16.49 -16.04
N GLU A 47 -6.81 16.90 -15.12
CA GLU A 47 -7.08 16.81 -13.68
C GLU A 47 -8.29 17.69 -13.34
N HIS A 48 -9.29 17.09 -12.71
CA HIS A 48 -10.44 17.83 -12.20
C HIS A 48 -10.00 18.68 -11.01
N GLN A 49 -9.83 19.99 -11.21
CA GLN A 49 -9.89 20.95 -10.12
C GLN A 49 -11.31 20.91 -9.56
N GLY A 50 -11.49 20.27 -8.42
CA GLY A 50 -12.74 20.35 -7.65
C GLY A 50 -13.05 21.81 -7.27
N PRO A 51 -14.32 22.17 -7.05
CA PRO A 51 -14.70 23.53 -6.71
C PRO A 51 -14.02 23.96 -5.41
N ALA A 52 -13.40 25.13 -5.45
CA ALA A 52 -12.67 25.74 -4.33
C ALA A 52 -13.58 25.90 -3.10
N THR A 53 -13.29 25.15 -2.04
CA THR A 53 -13.85 25.41 -0.71
C THR A 53 -13.34 26.75 -0.22
N GLN A 54 -14.26 27.69 -0.05
CA GLN A 54 -13.99 29.06 0.39
C GLN A 54 -13.34 29.07 1.77
N ARG A 55 -12.24 29.82 1.89
CA ARG A 55 -11.61 30.20 3.16
C ARG A 55 -12.63 30.95 4.01
N ILE A 56 -12.92 30.43 5.20
CA ILE A 56 -13.47 31.22 6.31
C ILE A 56 -12.28 31.57 7.21
N THR A 57 -12.09 32.87 7.40
CA THR A 57 -11.12 33.49 8.29
C THR A 57 -11.66 33.59 9.73
N GLU A 58 -10.88 33.04 10.68
CA GLU A 58 -10.64 33.44 12.09
C GLU A 58 -11.83 33.53 13.10
N PRO A 59 -11.64 33.64 14.45
CA PRO A 59 -10.42 33.67 15.28
C PRO A 59 -10.45 32.78 16.56
N GLY A 60 -9.30 32.63 17.24
CA GLY A 60 -9.25 32.40 18.70
C GLY A 60 -8.57 31.11 19.18
N ASN A 61 -7.32 31.23 19.65
CA ASN A 61 -6.68 30.34 20.61
C ASN A 61 -7.25 30.67 22.02
N PRO A 62 -7.55 29.70 22.92
CA PRO A 62 -6.49 29.07 23.71
C PRO A 62 -6.76 27.60 24.08
N GLU A 63 -5.72 26.76 24.01
CA GLU A 63 -5.21 25.91 25.12
C GLU A 63 -4.40 24.75 24.54
N GLN A 64 -3.09 24.85 24.73
CA GLN A 64 -2.11 23.81 24.43
C GLN A 64 -2.16 22.75 25.53
N GLU A 65 -2.48 21.51 25.16
CA GLU A 65 -2.09 20.32 25.91
C GLU A 65 -0.77 19.78 25.32
N PRO A 66 0.19 19.36 26.16
CA PRO A 66 1.58 19.18 25.75
C PRO A 66 1.78 17.92 24.90
N PHE A 67 2.23 18.13 23.66
CA PHE A 67 2.80 17.09 22.81
C PHE A 67 4.06 16.55 23.49
N LEU A 68 4.05 15.29 23.90
CA LEU A 68 5.20 14.65 24.55
C LEU A 68 6.41 14.61 23.61
N ASP A 69 7.44 15.30 24.05
CA ASP A 69 8.82 15.29 23.59
C ASP A 69 9.35 13.85 23.58
N VAL A 70 9.34 13.21 22.41
CA VAL A 70 10.15 11.99 22.20
C VAL A 70 11.55 12.47 21.87
N GLN A 71 12.33 12.64 22.93
CA GLN A 71 13.76 12.92 22.84
C GLN A 71 14.42 11.95 21.87
N ALA A 72 15.05 12.54 20.86
CA ALA A 72 15.94 11.88 19.94
C ALA A 72 16.99 11.11 20.73
N SER A 73 16.89 9.78 20.75
CA SER A 73 18.06 8.95 21.02
C SER A 73 18.79 8.80 19.71
N ASP A 74 19.85 9.61 19.59
CA ASP A 74 20.92 9.46 18.61
C ASP A 74 21.42 8.01 18.65
N ASN A 75 21.00 7.20 17.68
CA ASN A 75 21.71 6.00 17.20
C ASN A 75 20.96 5.38 16.01
N ILE A 76 20.64 6.19 14.98
CA ILE A 76 20.31 5.64 13.66
C ILE A 76 21.63 5.45 12.92
N HIS A 77 22.26 4.30 13.13
CA HIS A 77 23.30 3.84 12.20
C HIS A 77 22.62 3.57 10.84
N THR A 78 22.74 4.55 9.94
CA THR A 78 22.42 4.41 8.52
C THR A 78 23.43 3.46 7.87
N ASN A 79 23.21 2.15 8.01
CA ASN A 79 23.91 1.18 7.19
C ASN A 79 23.18 1.02 5.85
N THR A 80 23.66 1.78 4.88
CA THR A 80 23.52 1.52 3.46
C THR A 80 24.18 0.17 3.15
N LEU A 81 23.47 -0.93 3.40
CA LEU A 81 23.87 -2.26 2.93
C LEU A 81 23.02 -2.63 1.73
N ALA A 82 23.49 -2.20 0.56
CA ALA A 82 23.28 -2.95 -0.67
C ALA A 82 24.03 -4.29 -0.53
N LEU A 83 23.43 -5.23 0.20
CA LEU A 83 23.93 -6.60 0.29
C LEU A 83 23.25 -7.43 -0.80
N THR A 84 24.09 -7.97 -1.69
CA THR A 84 23.77 -9.10 -2.56
C THR A 84 23.37 -10.29 -1.68
N TRP A 85 22.08 -10.35 -1.33
CA TRP A 85 21.52 -11.41 -0.49
C TRP A 85 21.19 -12.63 -1.36
N LYS A 86 21.57 -13.83 -0.88
CA LYS A 86 21.18 -15.12 -1.46
C LYS A 86 20.11 -15.75 -0.57
N PRO A 87 19.03 -16.30 -1.14
CA PRO A 87 17.97 -16.90 -0.37
C PRO A 87 18.42 -18.12 0.45
N PRO A 88 18.06 -18.21 1.75
CA PRO A 88 18.29 -19.40 2.55
C PRO A 88 17.34 -20.54 2.13
N GLN A 89 17.76 -21.78 2.40
CA GLN A 89 16.96 -22.99 2.15
C GLN A 89 15.85 -23.08 3.21
N VAL A 90 14.61 -22.72 2.86
CA VAL A 90 13.45 -22.80 3.77
C VAL A 90 12.70 -24.12 3.55
N HIS A 91 12.33 -24.81 4.65
CA HIS A 91 11.62 -26.08 4.59
C HIS A 91 10.10 -25.86 4.37
N LEU A 92 9.63 -26.05 3.13
CA LEU A 92 8.27 -25.73 2.67
C LEU A 92 7.21 -26.81 2.96
N SER A 93 7.55 -27.87 3.69
CA SER A 93 6.69 -29.06 3.89
C SER A 93 5.30 -28.77 4.45
N HIS A 94 5.13 -27.64 5.15
CA HIS A 94 3.87 -27.23 5.77
C HIS A 94 2.83 -26.65 4.79
N TYR A 95 3.21 -26.37 3.53
CA TYR A 95 2.36 -25.69 2.53
C TYR A 95 1.99 -26.59 1.33
N SER A 96 2.20 -27.90 1.45
CA SER A 96 2.05 -28.90 0.37
C SER A 96 0.62 -29.08 -0.16
N GLN A 97 -0.39 -28.50 0.50
CA GLN A 97 -1.80 -28.56 0.08
C GLN A 97 -2.23 -27.44 -0.86
N LEU A 98 -1.35 -26.47 -1.15
CA LEU A 98 -1.65 -25.39 -2.10
C LEU A 98 -1.65 -25.92 -3.53
N PHE A 99 -2.50 -25.33 -4.39
CA PHE A 99 -2.37 -25.54 -5.83
C PHE A 99 -0.94 -25.20 -6.28
N PRO A 100 -0.37 -25.87 -7.31
CA PRO A 100 1.03 -25.66 -7.72
C PRO A 100 1.40 -24.19 -7.98
N ARG A 101 0.45 -23.39 -8.46
CA ARG A 101 0.60 -21.93 -8.62
C ARG A 101 0.73 -21.21 -7.28
N ASP A 102 -0.19 -21.48 -6.38
CA ASP A 102 -0.28 -20.82 -5.08
C ASP A 102 0.93 -21.19 -4.21
N PHE A 103 1.40 -22.43 -4.35
CA PHE A 103 2.66 -22.85 -3.76
C PHE A 103 3.84 -21.98 -4.22
N ARG A 104 3.95 -21.68 -5.53
CA ARG A 104 5.02 -20.82 -6.04
C ARG A 104 4.95 -19.39 -5.49
N LEU A 105 3.76 -18.80 -5.38
CA LEU A 105 3.64 -17.45 -4.82
C LEU A 105 3.99 -17.42 -3.33
N MET A 106 3.53 -18.42 -2.58
CA MET A 106 3.90 -18.58 -1.16
C MET A 106 5.41 -18.78 -1.00
N GLU A 107 6.01 -19.63 -1.83
CA GLU A 107 7.46 -19.88 -1.84
C GLU A 107 8.22 -18.56 -2.06
N GLN A 108 7.80 -17.74 -3.02
CA GLN A 108 8.42 -16.44 -3.30
C GLN A 108 8.32 -15.48 -2.11
N PHE A 109 7.18 -15.45 -1.41
CA PHE A 109 7.06 -14.69 -0.18
C PHE A 109 7.97 -15.22 0.93
N VAL A 110 7.94 -16.53 1.17
CA VAL A 110 8.68 -17.21 2.24
C VAL A 110 10.18 -17.04 2.05
N ILE A 111 10.64 -17.12 0.82
CA ILE A 111 12.05 -16.97 0.49
C ILE A 111 12.43 -15.50 0.60
N HIS A 112 11.78 -14.59 -0.13
CA HIS A 112 12.32 -13.25 -0.37
C HIS A 112 11.83 -12.18 0.61
N PHE A 113 10.70 -12.38 1.28
CA PHE A 113 10.08 -11.36 2.13
C PHE A 113 9.96 -11.74 3.59
N LYS A 114 9.59 -12.98 3.90
CA LYS A 114 9.48 -13.46 5.28
C LYS A 114 10.76 -13.23 6.11
N PRO A 115 11.99 -13.49 5.61
CA PRO A 115 13.20 -13.28 6.41
C PRO A 115 13.40 -11.81 6.78
N ARG A 116 12.99 -10.88 5.90
CA ARG A 116 12.98 -9.45 6.21
C ARG A 116 11.99 -9.13 7.32
N LEU A 117 10.79 -9.71 7.29
CA LEU A 117 9.81 -9.53 8.36
C LEU A 117 10.30 -10.11 9.69
N ASP A 118 11.02 -11.23 9.65
CA ASP A 118 11.61 -11.83 10.84
C ASP A 118 12.65 -10.89 11.51
N THR A 119 13.28 -9.96 10.79
CA THR A 119 14.18 -8.94 11.39
C THR A 119 13.46 -7.91 12.25
N PHE A 120 12.14 -7.76 12.12
CA PHE A 120 11.34 -6.87 12.97
C PHE A 120 10.87 -7.54 14.26
N ARG A 121 11.08 -8.86 14.41
CA ARG A 121 10.65 -9.59 15.60
C ARG A 121 11.61 -9.32 16.76
N GLU A 122 11.05 -9.10 17.94
CA GLU A 122 11.81 -9.06 19.19
C GLU A 122 12.26 -10.49 19.54
N ALA A 123 13.46 -10.63 20.11
CA ALA A 123 13.98 -11.93 20.51
C ALA A 123 13.12 -12.49 21.67
N SER A 124 12.28 -13.48 21.36
CA SER A 124 11.52 -14.21 22.37
C SER A 124 12.28 -15.46 22.81
N GLY A 125 12.50 -15.65 24.11
CA GLY A 125 13.10 -16.88 24.67
C GLY A 125 12.28 -18.14 24.44
N ASN A 126 11.02 -18.00 24.01
CA ASN A 126 10.19 -19.08 23.51
C ASN A 126 10.35 -19.18 21.99
N ILE A 127 10.64 -20.40 21.51
CA ILE A 127 10.49 -20.81 20.11
C ILE A 127 8.99 -20.76 19.80
N GLU A 128 8.48 -19.56 19.59
CA GLU A 128 7.09 -19.38 19.25
C GLU A 128 6.82 -20.05 17.90
N LYS A 129 5.67 -20.76 17.80
CA LYS A 129 5.19 -21.36 16.55
C LYS A 129 5.33 -20.36 15.41
N ASP A 130 5.80 -20.82 14.25
CA ASP A 130 6.00 -19.97 13.06
C ASP A 130 4.77 -19.06 12.86
N TRP A 131 4.95 -17.75 13.05
CA TRP A 131 3.87 -16.75 12.99
C TRP A 131 3.14 -16.83 11.65
N LEU A 132 3.88 -17.22 10.60
CA LEU A 132 3.35 -17.38 9.26
C LEU A 132 2.21 -18.39 9.19
N LEU A 133 2.31 -19.51 9.94
CA LEU A 133 1.27 -20.53 9.98
C LEU A 133 -0.01 -20.01 10.64
N GLY A 134 0.12 -19.12 11.63
CA GLY A 134 -1.04 -18.48 12.27
C GLY A 134 -1.76 -17.55 11.31
N VAL A 135 -1.03 -16.64 10.68
CA VAL A 135 -1.61 -15.60 9.83
C VAL A 135 -2.13 -16.11 8.50
N THR A 136 -1.62 -17.23 7.99
CA THR A 136 -2.11 -17.84 6.74
C THR A 136 -3.49 -18.47 6.88
N LYS A 137 -4.00 -18.64 8.11
CA LYS A 137 -5.37 -19.09 8.36
C LYS A 137 -6.41 -18.00 8.15
N HIS A 138 -6.01 -16.73 8.26
CA HIS A 138 -6.92 -15.61 8.11
C HIS A 138 -6.94 -15.12 6.66
N PRO A 139 -8.13 -14.95 6.05
CA PRO A 139 -8.25 -14.67 4.62
C PRO A 139 -7.54 -13.37 4.20
N ALA A 140 -7.65 -12.28 4.98
CA ALA A 140 -7.01 -11.01 4.61
C ALA A 140 -5.48 -11.13 4.49
N SER A 141 -4.81 -11.64 5.53
CA SER A 141 -3.36 -11.82 5.56
C SER A 141 -2.89 -12.87 4.58
N PHE A 142 -3.60 -13.99 4.43
CA PHE A 142 -3.29 -14.98 3.41
C PHE A 142 -3.27 -14.35 2.01
N ASN A 143 -4.35 -13.66 1.62
CA ASN A 143 -4.42 -13.02 0.31
C ASN A 143 -3.36 -11.91 0.15
N ALA A 144 -3.08 -11.11 1.18
CA ALA A 144 -2.01 -10.11 1.11
C ALA A 144 -0.61 -10.74 0.93
N ILE A 145 -0.32 -11.86 1.62
CA ILE A 145 0.91 -12.65 1.45
C ILE A 145 1.04 -13.16 0.02
N MET A 146 -0.04 -13.74 -0.52
CA MET A 146 -0.08 -14.26 -1.88
C MET A 146 0.11 -13.17 -2.93
N TYR A 147 -0.49 -11.99 -2.70
CA TYR A 147 -0.28 -10.80 -3.53
C TYR A 147 1.19 -10.38 -3.51
N CYS A 148 1.78 -10.24 -2.32
CA CYS A 148 3.19 -9.88 -2.16
C CYS A 148 4.11 -10.86 -2.88
N GLY A 149 3.93 -12.17 -2.67
CA GLY A 149 4.66 -13.22 -3.38
C GLY A 149 4.51 -13.13 -4.90
N GLY A 150 3.29 -12.88 -5.38
CA GLY A 150 3.01 -12.62 -6.81
C GLY A 150 3.78 -11.43 -7.37
N THR A 151 3.87 -10.32 -6.64
CA THR A 151 4.64 -9.15 -7.09
C THR A 151 6.15 -9.38 -7.10
N ILE A 152 6.67 -10.24 -6.23
CA ILE A 152 8.08 -10.64 -6.22
C ILE A 152 8.35 -11.55 -7.42
N TYR A 153 7.52 -12.59 -7.59
CA TYR A 153 7.62 -13.53 -8.70
C TYR A 153 7.62 -12.82 -10.06
N ALA A 154 6.71 -11.86 -10.24
CA ALA A 154 6.60 -11.08 -11.47
C ALA A 154 7.82 -10.19 -11.79
N LYS A 155 8.66 -9.89 -10.78
CA LYS A 155 9.90 -9.11 -10.96
C LYS A 155 11.10 -9.98 -11.32
N GLU A 156 11.13 -11.23 -10.84
CA GLU A 156 12.27 -12.13 -11.04
C GLU A 156 12.27 -12.84 -12.39
N ASP A 157 11.12 -12.96 -13.07
CA ASP A 157 11.04 -13.61 -14.38
C ASP A 157 10.65 -12.66 -15.54
N PRO A 158 11.62 -11.94 -16.12
CA PRO A 158 11.39 -11.09 -17.28
C PRO A 158 11.08 -11.85 -18.59
N LYS A 159 11.18 -13.19 -18.64
CA LYS A 159 10.88 -13.96 -19.87
C LYS A 159 9.38 -14.15 -20.11
N PHE A 160 8.54 -14.03 -19.08
CA PHE A 160 7.07 -14.08 -19.21
C PHE A 160 6.43 -12.73 -19.59
N TYR A 161 7.19 -11.63 -19.63
CA TYR A 161 6.67 -10.32 -20.05
C TYR A 161 6.18 -10.28 -21.51
N ASN A 162 6.66 -11.19 -22.37
CA ASN A 162 6.39 -11.18 -23.81
C ASN A 162 5.38 -12.23 -24.29
N VAL A 163 4.83 -13.08 -23.41
CA VAL A 163 3.77 -14.03 -23.77
C VAL A 163 2.47 -13.58 -23.11
N ARG A 164 1.69 -12.78 -23.86
CA ARG A 164 0.24 -12.57 -23.69
C ARG A 164 -0.29 -12.54 -22.24
N ARG A 165 -0.25 -11.35 -21.62
CA ARG A 165 -1.34 -10.68 -20.85
C ARG A 165 -2.30 -11.51 -19.93
N ALA A 166 -2.01 -12.75 -19.54
CA ALA A 166 -2.99 -13.63 -18.89
C ALA A 166 -2.56 -14.28 -17.57
N GLU A 167 -1.29 -14.35 -17.16
CA GLU A 167 -0.89 -15.39 -16.17
C GLU A 167 -0.10 -14.87 -14.97
N CYS A 168 -0.63 -13.82 -14.35
CA CYS A 168 -0.31 -13.58 -12.95
C CYS A 168 -1.55 -12.98 -12.30
N ASP A 169 -2.58 -13.81 -12.07
CA ASP A 169 -3.80 -13.41 -11.36
C ASP A 169 -3.52 -13.00 -9.90
N TYR A 170 -2.29 -12.64 -9.51
CA TYR A 170 -2.00 -12.24 -8.14
C TYR A 170 -2.76 -10.96 -7.74
N LEU A 171 -3.20 -10.15 -8.71
CA LEU A 171 -4.11 -9.03 -8.49
C LEU A 171 -5.45 -9.49 -7.90
N MET A 172 -5.89 -10.73 -8.17
CA MET A 172 -7.08 -11.30 -7.54
C MET A 172 -6.89 -11.41 -6.03
N TYR A 173 -5.68 -11.68 -5.55
CA TYR A 173 -5.36 -11.73 -4.13
C TYR A 173 -5.34 -10.33 -3.53
N LYS A 174 -4.86 -9.30 -4.24
CA LYS A 174 -5.02 -7.90 -3.78
C LYS A 174 -6.49 -7.55 -3.61
N LEU A 175 -7.32 -7.83 -4.63
CA LEU A 175 -8.75 -7.56 -4.58
C LEU A 175 -9.43 -8.34 -3.43
N ALA A 176 -9.12 -9.63 -3.28
CA ALA A 176 -9.66 -10.46 -2.20
C ALA A 176 -9.25 -9.93 -0.81
N ALA A 177 -7.96 -9.56 -0.63
CA ALA A 177 -7.49 -8.97 0.62
C ALA A 177 -8.23 -7.68 0.95
N LEU A 178 -8.36 -6.76 -0.02
CA LEU A 178 -9.07 -5.49 0.16
C LEU A 178 -10.56 -5.70 0.48
N ASN A 179 -11.22 -6.64 -0.20
CA ASN A 179 -12.62 -6.96 0.08
C ASN A 179 -12.80 -7.49 1.51
N THR A 180 -11.97 -8.44 1.93
CA THR A 180 -12.00 -8.98 3.30
C THR A 180 -11.70 -7.89 4.33
N ILE A 181 -10.70 -7.04 4.11
CA ILE A 181 -10.40 -5.91 5.02
C ILE A 181 -11.61 -5.00 5.14
N ASN A 182 -12.21 -4.61 4.01
CA ASN A 182 -13.37 -3.71 4.00
C ASN A 182 -14.61 -4.33 4.66
N GLU A 183 -14.83 -5.64 4.52
CA GLU A 183 -15.90 -6.36 5.23
C GLU A 183 -15.71 -6.30 6.75
N TYR A 184 -14.49 -6.52 7.23
CA TYR A 184 -14.16 -6.44 8.65
C TYR A 184 -14.29 -5.01 9.18
N LEU A 185 -13.81 -4.01 8.43
CA LEU A 185 -13.94 -2.59 8.79
C LEU A 185 -15.40 -2.12 8.87
N ARG A 186 -16.32 -2.71 8.09
CA ARG A 186 -17.76 -2.41 8.14
C ARG A 186 -18.50 -3.20 9.22
N GLY A 187 -17.91 -4.28 9.71
CA GLY A 187 -18.50 -5.20 10.65
C GLY A 187 -18.14 -4.87 12.10
N ASP A 188 -17.67 -5.90 12.82
CA ASP A 188 -17.27 -5.78 14.22
C ASP A 188 -15.96 -5.01 14.38
N SER A 189 -15.99 -3.93 15.16
CA SER A 189 -14.83 -3.11 15.52
C SER A 189 -13.66 -3.89 16.12
N LEU A 190 -13.90 -4.97 16.87
CA LEU A 190 -12.83 -5.79 17.45
C LEU A 190 -12.14 -6.65 16.39
N ALA A 191 -12.93 -7.25 15.49
CA ALA A 191 -12.43 -8.02 14.37
C ALA A 191 -11.65 -7.12 13.39
N ALA A 192 -12.12 -5.89 13.17
CA ALA A 192 -11.48 -4.88 12.33
C ALA A 192 -10.04 -4.55 12.77
N VAL A 193 -9.72 -4.72 14.06
CA VAL A 193 -8.39 -4.45 14.60
C VAL A 193 -7.59 -5.72 14.90
N ALA A 194 -7.97 -6.88 14.36
CA ALA A 194 -7.20 -8.12 14.51
C ALA A 194 -5.77 -8.00 13.91
N ASP A 195 -4.82 -8.77 14.45
CA ASP A 195 -3.40 -8.68 14.05
C ASP A 195 -3.23 -9.06 12.57
N GLU A 196 -4.02 -10.02 12.12
CA GLU A 196 -4.04 -10.51 10.74
C GLU A 196 -4.54 -9.44 9.75
N ILE A 197 -5.51 -8.61 10.17
CA ILE A 197 -5.99 -7.49 9.36
C ILE A 197 -4.91 -6.41 9.27
N MET A 198 -4.32 -6.02 10.40
CA MET A 198 -3.24 -5.01 10.41
C MET A 198 -2.02 -5.47 9.61
N LEU A 199 -1.66 -6.76 9.72
CA LEU A 199 -0.59 -7.36 8.92
C LEU A 199 -0.90 -7.27 7.42
N ALA A 200 -2.14 -7.59 7.03
CA ALA A 200 -2.56 -7.51 5.63
C ALA A 200 -2.42 -6.08 5.09
N VAL A 201 -2.87 -5.08 5.85
CA VAL A 201 -2.73 -3.66 5.47
C VAL A 201 -1.26 -3.25 5.37
N LEU A 202 -0.40 -3.66 6.32
CA LEU A 202 1.05 -3.40 6.26
C LEU A 202 1.71 -4.02 5.02
N ILE A 203 1.34 -5.24 4.65
CA ILE A 203 1.84 -5.91 3.43
C ILE A 203 1.38 -5.15 2.18
N LEU A 204 0.10 -4.81 2.08
CA LEU A 204 -0.44 -4.04 0.94
C LEU A 204 0.28 -2.69 0.81
N MET A 205 0.38 -1.93 1.90
CA MET A 205 1.09 -0.66 1.95
C MET A 205 2.57 -0.79 1.57
N HIS A 206 3.26 -1.87 1.96
CA HIS A 206 4.66 -2.09 1.57
C HIS A 206 4.81 -2.35 0.07
N VAL A 207 3.92 -3.17 -0.49
CA VAL A 207 3.97 -3.55 -1.91
C VAL A 207 3.58 -2.36 -2.78
N ASP A 208 2.52 -1.65 -2.40
CA ASP A 208 1.99 -0.48 -3.11
C ASP A 208 2.83 0.78 -2.89
N GLY A 209 3.50 0.93 -1.73
CA GLY A 209 4.39 2.06 -1.44
C GLY A 209 5.62 2.17 -2.32
N LYS A 210 5.92 1.14 -3.11
CA LYS A 210 6.94 1.20 -4.17
C LYS A 210 6.41 1.87 -5.46
N MET A 211 5.12 2.18 -5.53
CA MET A 211 4.42 2.71 -6.70
C MET A 211 4.16 4.22 -6.54
N GLU A 212 5.22 5.03 -6.47
CA GLU A 212 5.28 6.49 -6.76
C GLU A 212 4.27 7.48 -6.09
N ASP A 213 3.21 7.02 -5.42
CA ASP A 213 2.16 7.83 -4.82
C ASP A 213 2.22 7.80 -3.30
N LEU A 214 2.84 8.85 -2.73
CA LEU A 214 2.89 9.07 -1.29
C LEU A 214 1.49 9.29 -0.68
N TYR A 215 0.48 9.65 -1.47
CA TYR A 215 -0.88 9.82 -0.98
C TYR A 215 -1.49 8.48 -0.56
N GLU A 216 -1.43 7.45 -1.40
CA GLU A 216 -1.94 6.10 -1.07
C GLU A 216 -1.19 5.53 0.15
N TYR A 217 0.13 5.71 0.21
CA TYR A 217 0.93 5.32 1.38
C TYR A 217 0.44 6.01 2.65
N LYS A 218 0.23 7.33 2.60
CA LYS A 218 -0.25 8.11 3.75
C LYS A 218 -1.63 7.65 4.20
N VAL A 219 -2.56 7.40 3.27
CA VAL A 219 -3.92 6.93 3.59
C VAL A 219 -3.87 5.60 4.33
N HIS A 220 -3.02 4.66 3.90
CA HIS A 220 -2.85 3.38 4.59
C HIS A 220 -2.18 3.56 5.96
N LEU A 221 -1.17 4.43 6.07
CA LEU A 221 -0.49 4.69 7.34
C LEU A 221 -1.43 5.33 8.37
N ASP A 222 -2.22 6.33 7.96
CA ASP A 222 -3.23 6.99 8.81
C ASP A 222 -4.30 5.98 9.26
N GLY A 223 -4.77 5.11 8.36
CA GLY A 223 -5.72 4.04 8.68
C GLY A 223 -5.15 3.05 9.69
N LEU A 224 -3.91 2.60 9.50
CA LEU A 224 -3.20 1.73 10.46
C LEU A 224 -3.06 2.41 11.83
N HIS A 225 -2.70 3.69 11.86
CA HIS A 225 -2.59 4.44 13.10
C HIS A 225 -3.91 4.46 13.89
N GLN A 226 -5.03 4.67 13.20
CA GLN A 226 -6.36 4.62 13.81
C GLN A 226 -6.69 3.21 14.35
N MET A 227 -6.42 2.16 13.57
CA MET A 227 -6.64 0.78 14.01
C MET A 227 -5.82 0.42 15.26
N ILE A 228 -4.54 0.84 15.31
CA ILE A 228 -3.65 0.64 16.46
C ILE A 228 -4.17 1.39 17.69
N THR A 229 -4.65 2.62 17.48
CA THR A 229 -5.21 3.43 18.57
C THR A 229 -6.46 2.77 19.16
N LEU A 230 -7.39 2.31 18.31
CA LEU A 230 -8.58 1.59 18.73
C LEU A 230 -8.26 0.28 19.47
N ARG A 231 -7.17 -0.38 19.10
CA ARG A 231 -6.68 -1.58 19.78
C ARG A 231 -6.03 -1.31 21.16
N GLY A 232 -5.82 -0.05 21.53
CA GLY A 232 -5.18 0.34 22.79
C GLY A 232 -3.67 0.51 22.69
N GLY A 233 -3.14 0.79 21.50
CA GLY A 233 -1.76 1.20 21.26
C GLY A 233 -0.81 0.08 20.84
N LEU A 234 0.43 0.46 20.50
CA LEU A 234 1.46 -0.41 19.93
C LEU A 234 1.83 -1.62 20.80
N GLY A 235 1.74 -1.48 22.13
CA GLY A 235 2.05 -2.56 23.08
C GLY A 235 1.03 -3.70 23.09
N ARG A 236 -0.09 -3.57 22.36
CA ARG A 236 -1.15 -4.58 22.26
C ARG A 236 -1.09 -5.42 20.97
N LEU A 237 -0.10 -5.17 20.13
CA LEU A 237 0.06 -5.87 18.85
C LEU A 237 0.79 -7.20 19.02
N GLY A 238 0.39 -8.19 18.23
CA GLY A 238 0.92 -9.55 18.29
C GLY A 238 2.26 -9.78 17.57
N TYR A 239 2.60 -11.06 17.44
CA TYR A 239 3.76 -11.60 16.72
C TYR A 239 5.13 -11.10 17.25
N ASN A 240 5.28 -11.03 18.57
CA ASN A 240 6.51 -10.62 19.26
C ASN A 240 7.11 -9.32 18.73
N GLY A 241 6.30 -8.26 18.71
CA GLY A 241 6.75 -6.93 18.30
C GLY A 241 6.89 -6.74 16.79
N LEU A 242 6.68 -7.77 15.94
CA LEU A 242 6.77 -7.65 14.49
C LEU A 242 5.94 -6.48 13.96
N LEU A 243 4.64 -6.44 14.30
CA LEU A 243 3.73 -5.41 13.78
C LEU A 243 4.12 -4.02 14.26
N LYS A 244 4.45 -3.90 15.54
CA LYS A 244 4.93 -2.65 16.15
C LYS A 244 6.18 -2.13 15.46
N ASN A 245 7.20 -2.96 15.34
CA ASN A 245 8.50 -2.56 14.81
C ASN A 245 8.42 -2.28 13.31
N TRP A 246 7.62 -3.06 12.57
CA TRP A 246 7.41 -2.81 11.15
C TRP A 246 6.59 -1.54 10.89
N TYR A 247 5.52 -1.30 11.65
CA TYR A 247 4.77 -0.05 11.58
C TYR A 247 5.68 1.16 11.85
N ASN A 248 6.49 1.12 12.91
CA ASN A 248 7.41 2.21 13.24
C ASN A 248 8.43 2.45 12.11
N TRP A 249 8.95 1.39 11.50
CA TRP A 249 9.85 1.53 10.35
C TRP A 249 9.15 2.18 9.14
N CYS A 250 7.91 1.79 8.85
CA CYS A 250 7.10 2.41 7.80
C CYS A 250 6.82 3.89 8.08
N ALA A 251 6.46 4.24 9.31
CA ALA A 251 6.22 5.63 9.71
C ALA A 251 7.49 6.49 9.59
N ALA A 252 8.63 5.99 10.08
CA ALA A 252 9.92 6.68 9.96
C ALA A 252 10.32 6.87 8.49
N MET A 253 10.10 5.85 7.66
CA MET A 253 10.39 5.92 6.24
C MET A 253 9.52 6.98 5.53
N PHE A 254 8.24 7.06 5.86
CA PHE A 254 7.35 8.11 5.33
C PHE A 254 7.82 9.51 5.71
N MET A 255 8.23 9.75 6.96
CA MET A 255 8.77 11.05 7.38
C MET A 255 10.03 11.42 6.58
N HIS A 256 10.97 10.48 6.45
CA HIS A 256 12.21 10.71 5.72
C HIS A 256 12.03 10.99 4.21
N PHE A 257 11.01 10.44 3.57
CA PHE A 257 10.72 10.68 2.15
C PHE A 257 9.70 11.80 1.92
N GLY A 258 8.78 12.01 2.85
CA GLY A 258 7.80 13.10 2.84
C GLY A 258 8.46 14.46 2.99
N ASP A 259 9.43 14.60 3.90
CA ASP A 259 10.18 15.85 4.09
C ASP A 259 11.03 16.21 2.86
N ARG A 260 11.56 15.22 2.14
CA ARG A 260 12.31 15.49 0.90
C ARG A 260 11.44 16.04 -0.20
N ASN A 261 10.16 15.66 -0.28
CA ASN A 261 9.23 16.18 -1.29
C ASN A 261 8.61 17.54 -0.93
N LEU A 262 8.72 17.98 0.32
CA LEU A 262 8.40 19.35 0.74
C LEU A 262 9.53 20.34 0.42
N LEU A 263 10.76 19.86 0.25
CA LEU A 263 11.92 20.70 -0.13
C LEU A 263 12.05 20.96 -1.64
N TYR A 264 11.22 20.34 -2.48
CA TYR A 264 11.19 20.54 -3.93
C TYR A 264 9.87 21.12 -4.45
N LYS A 265 9.09 21.80 -3.59
CA LYS A 265 7.93 22.60 -3.99
C LYS A 265 8.17 24.09 -3.74
#